data_AF-A0A511NEY2-F1
#
_entry.id   AF-A0A511NEY2-F1
#
_cell.length_a   1.000
_cell.length_b   1.000
_cell.length_c   1.000
_cell.angle_alpha   90.00
_cell.angle_beta   90.00
_cell.angle_gamma   90.00
#
_symmetry.space_group_name_H-M   'P 1'
#
loop_
_entity.id
_entity.type
_entity.pdbx_description
1 polymer ?
#
loop_
_entity_poly.entity_id
_entity_poly.type
_entity_poly.pdbx_seq_one_letter_code
_entity_poly.pdbx_strand_id
1 'polypeptide(L)'
;MKEINIDSFFKKAVNYLEKTINNKDIKSELRDSFGEEYLLDYINKSIDLIIFNENSYLENKYKITINILNQSNNIGNYILYLDSEGEFIDEFLVWQ
;
A
#
# COMPACT_ATOMS: atom_id res chain seq x y z
N MET A 1 17.63 12.41 -12.20
CA MET A 1 16.79 11.55 -11.34
C MET A 1 17.14 11.89 -9.90
N LYS A 2 16.18 12.36 -9.09
CA LYS A 2 16.37 12.42 -7.63
C LYS A 2 16.69 11.01 -7.14
N GLU A 3 17.59 10.89 -6.19
CA GLU A 3 17.93 9.61 -5.56
C GLU A 3 16.66 9.04 -4.89
N ILE A 4 16.22 7.86 -5.34
CA ILE A 4 15.01 7.21 -4.82
C ILE A 4 15.37 6.65 -3.44
N ASN A 5 14.83 7.25 -2.38
CA ASN A 5 14.94 6.71 -1.04
C ASN A 5 13.78 5.73 -0.79
N ILE A 6 14.04 4.44 -1.03
CA ILE A 6 13.09 3.33 -0.87
C ILE A 6 12.45 3.34 0.52
N ASP A 7 13.22 3.59 1.58
CA ASP A 7 12.72 3.62 2.95
C ASP A 7 11.73 4.77 3.17
N SER A 8 12.00 5.93 2.58
CA SER A 8 11.10 7.08 2.63
C SER A 8 9.76 6.75 1.95
N PHE A 9 9.80 6.09 0.80
CA PHE A 9 8.60 5.73 0.04
C PHE A 9 7.79 4.67 0.76
N PHE A 10 8.45 3.65 1.32
CA PHE A 10 7.78 2.64 2.13
C PHE A 10 7.11 3.26 3.38
N LYS A 11 7.82 4.12 4.12
CA LYS A 11 7.24 4.84 5.27
C LYS A 11 6.04 5.70 4.86
N LYS A 12 6.15 6.41 3.73
CA LYS A 12 5.05 7.20 3.20
C LYS A 12 3.84 6.30 2.90
N ALA A 13 4.06 5.18 2.22
CA ALA A 13 2.99 4.24 1.90
C ALA A 13 2.33 3.62 3.14
N VAL A 14 3.11 3.25 4.16
CA VAL A 14 2.57 2.79 5.45
C VAL A 14 1.68 3.86 6.10
N ASN A 15 2.08 5.14 6.06
CA ASN A 15 1.27 6.22 6.63
C ASN A 15 -0.09 6.40 5.91
N TYR A 16 -0.15 6.16 4.60
CA TYR A 16 -1.44 6.17 3.89
C TYR A 16 -2.26 4.93 4.24
N LEU A 17 -1.64 3.75 4.19
CA LEU A 17 -2.26 2.49 4.57
C LEU A 17 -2.89 2.54 5.97
N GLU A 18 -2.19 3.07 6.97
CA GLU A 18 -2.71 3.19 8.33
C GLU A 18 -3.94 4.10 8.39
N LYS A 19 -4.00 5.18 7.60
CA LYS A 19 -5.20 6.03 7.54
C LYS A 19 -6.38 5.25 6.95
N THR A 20 -6.13 4.47 5.90
CA THR A 20 -7.15 3.66 5.23
C THR A 20 -7.65 2.54 6.15
N ILE A 21 -6.75 1.76 6.77
CA ILE A 21 -7.10 0.68 7.71
C ILE A 21 -7.79 1.22 8.97
N ASN A 22 -7.48 2.44 9.40
CA ASN A 22 -8.13 3.04 10.57
C ASN A 22 -9.59 3.48 10.31
N ASN A 23 -10.09 3.37 9.09
CA ASN A 23 -11.51 3.51 8.79
C ASN A 23 -12.33 2.49 9.63
N LYS A 24 -13.45 2.94 10.19
CA LYS A 24 -14.30 2.12 11.07
C LYS A 24 -14.87 0.90 10.35
N ASP A 25 -15.25 1.04 9.10
CA ASP A 25 -15.88 -0.02 8.32
C ASP A 25 -14.85 -1.12 8.04
N ILE A 26 -13.65 -0.75 7.60
CA ILE A 26 -12.52 -1.68 7.40
C ILE A 26 -12.13 -2.37 8.71
N LYS A 27 -12.06 -1.64 9.83
CA LYS A 27 -11.79 -2.24 11.14
C LYS A 27 -12.84 -3.27 11.55
N SER A 28 -14.11 -3.00 11.26
CA SER A 28 -15.20 -3.93 11.53
C SER A 28 -15.02 -5.19 10.68
N GLU A 29 -14.79 -5.05 9.38
CA GLU A 29 -14.56 -6.19 8.47
C GLU A 29 -13.38 -7.07 8.90
N LEU A 30 -12.27 -6.45 9.31
CA LEU A 30 -11.09 -7.16 9.82
C LEU A 30 -11.40 -7.92 11.12
N ARG A 31 -12.12 -7.29 12.06
CA ARG A 31 -12.54 -7.94 13.31
C ARG A 31 -13.52 -9.08 13.06
N ASP A 32 -14.43 -8.92 12.12
CA ASP A 32 -15.39 -9.96 11.75
C ASP A 32 -14.69 -11.15 11.07
N SER A 33 -13.64 -10.88 10.29
CA SER A 33 -12.89 -11.91 9.55
C SER A 33 -11.85 -12.64 10.41
N PHE A 34 -11.20 -11.95 11.34
CA PHE A 34 -10.03 -12.46 12.06
C PHE A 34 -10.16 -12.46 13.59
N GLY A 35 -11.28 -11.97 14.13
CA GLY A 35 -11.53 -11.84 15.57
C GLY A 35 -10.94 -10.56 16.18
N GLU A 36 -11.20 -10.34 17.47
CA GLU A 36 -10.73 -9.16 18.24
C GLU A 36 -9.21 -9.02 18.30
N GLU A 37 -8.50 -10.14 18.24
CA GLU A 37 -7.05 -10.22 18.46
C GLU A 37 -6.25 -10.15 17.15
N TYR A 38 -6.86 -9.69 16.05
CA TYR A 38 -6.13 -9.52 14.80
C TYR A 38 -4.95 -8.56 15.00
N LEU A 39 -3.79 -8.92 14.42
CA LEU A 39 -2.58 -8.13 14.50
C LEU A 39 -2.01 -7.98 13.10
N LEU A 40 -1.97 -6.74 12.62
CA LEU A 40 -1.51 -6.45 11.27
C LEU A 40 -0.01 -6.15 11.25
N ASP A 41 0.70 -6.86 10.38
CA ASP A 41 2.08 -6.54 10.01
C ASP A 41 2.14 -6.09 8.55
N TYR A 42 3.06 -5.18 8.23
CA TYR A 42 3.22 -4.62 6.89
C TYR A 42 4.62 -4.93 6.34
N ILE A 43 4.68 -5.57 5.18
CA ILE A 43 5.95 -5.89 4.51
C ILE A 43 6.01 -5.20 3.14
N ASN A 44 7.11 -4.51 2.87
CA ASN A 44 7.38 -3.99 1.53
C ASN A 44 7.49 -5.17 0.53
N LYS A 45 6.58 -5.21 -0.44
CA LYS A 45 6.61 -6.22 -1.50
C LYS A 45 7.39 -5.71 -2.70
N SER A 46 7.09 -4.49 -3.16
CA SER A 46 7.80 -3.85 -4.28
C SER A 46 7.67 -2.33 -4.25
N ILE A 47 8.66 -1.67 -4.85
CA ILE A 47 8.60 -0.26 -5.25
C ILE A 47 9.08 -0.21 -6.70
N ASP A 48 8.14 0.01 -7.60
CA ASP A 48 8.35 -0.08 -9.04
C ASP A 48 8.24 1.32 -9.68
N LEU A 49 9.17 1.65 -10.58
CA LEU A 49 9.00 2.79 -11.49
C LEU A 49 8.33 2.29 -12.77
N ILE A 50 7.12 2.78 -13.03
CA ILE A 50 6.35 2.42 -14.23
C ILE A 50 6.81 3.32 -15.38
N ILE A 51 7.61 2.76 -16.30
CA ILE A 51 8.10 3.49 -17.47
C ILE A 51 7.01 3.61 -18.55
N PHE A 52 6.21 2.57 -18.71
CA PHE A 52 5.12 2.49 -19.69
C PHE A 52 3.92 1.78 -19.06
N ASN A 53 2.71 2.29 -19.34
CA ASN A 53 1.46 1.68 -18.92
C ASN A 53 0.40 1.98 -19.98
N GLU A 54 -0.43 1.00 -20.34
CA GLU A 54 -1.54 1.20 -21.27
C GLU A 54 -2.48 2.32 -20.80
N ASN A 55 -2.59 2.48 -19.49
CA ASN A 55 -3.18 3.66 -18.86
C ASN A 55 -2.11 4.76 -18.74
N SER A 56 -2.05 5.65 -19.73
CA SER A 56 -1.03 6.72 -19.82
C SER A 56 -0.93 7.61 -18.58
N TYR A 57 -1.99 7.74 -17.79
CA TYR A 57 -1.98 8.51 -16.54
C TYR A 57 -1.04 7.90 -15.45
N LEU A 58 -0.71 6.60 -15.58
CA LEU A 58 0.22 5.87 -14.71
C LEU A 58 1.64 5.77 -15.29
N GLU A 59 1.93 6.38 -16.44
CA GLU A 59 3.29 6.47 -16.96
C GLU A 59 4.18 7.38 -16.12
N ASN A 60 5.44 6.98 -15.97
CA ASN A 60 6.46 7.66 -15.17
C ASN A 60 6.06 7.85 -13.70
N LYS A 61 5.28 6.91 -13.16
CA LYS A 61 4.79 6.91 -11.78
C LYS A 61 5.46 5.83 -10.96
N TYR A 62 5.51 6.03 -9.64
CA TYR A 62 5.92 4.98 -8.72
C TYR A 62 4.71 4.19 -8.26
N LYS A 63 4.85 2.87 -8.26
CA LYS A 63 3.89 1.94 -7.66
C LYS A 63 4.54 1.26 -6.48
N ILE A 64 3.97 1.47 -5.30
CA ILE A 64 4.43 0.86 -4.05
C ILE A 64 3.41 -0.20 -3.66
N THR A 65 3.86 -1.43 -3.48
CA THR A 65 3.02 -2.54 -3.02
C THR A 65 3.46 -2.99 -1.65
N ILE A 66 2.52 -3.03 -0.70
CA ILE A 66 2.70 -3.51 0.67
C ILE A 66 1.85 -4.75 0.86
N ASN A 67 2.45 -5.84 1.33
CA ASN A 67 1.68 -6.98 1.84
C ASN A 67 1.14 -6.65 3.23
N ILE A 68 -0.13 -6.95 3.45
CA ILE A 68 -0.78 -6.87 4.75
C ILE A 68 -0.87 -8.29 5.28
N LEU A 69 -0.28 -8.51 6.45
CA LEU A 69 -0.27 -9.81 7.09
C LEU A 69 -1.14 -9.79 8.34
N ASN A 70 -1.77 -10.92 8.66
CA ASN A 70 -2.28 -11.23 9.99
C ASN A 70 -1.63 -12.53 10.46
N GLN A 71 -0.90 -12.49 11.58
CA GLN A 71 -0.19 -13.66 12.13
C GLN A 71 0.67 -14.39 11.07
N SER A 72 1.46 -13.64 10.29
CA SER A 72 2.28 -14.13 9.17
C SER A 72 1.54 -14.62 7.92
N ASN A 73 0.20 -14.67 7.92
CA ASN A 73 -0.57 -14.99 6.71
C ASN A 73 -0.82 -13.71 5.91
N ASN A 74 -0.54 -13.73 4.61
CA ASN A 74 -0.92 -12.63 3.74
C ASN A 74 -2.44 -12.61 3.57
N ILE A 75 -3.07 -11.51 3.96
CA ILE A 75 -4.51 -11.31 3.88
C ILE A 75 -4.89 -10.30 2.79
N GLY A 76 -3.92 -9.62 2.20
CA GLY A 76 -4.18 -8.58 1.22
C GLY A 76 -2.95 -7.77 0.85
N ASN A 77 -3.13 -6.90 -0.14
CA ASN A 77 -2.12 -5.97 -0.60
C ASN A 77 -2.68 -4.56 -0.55
N TYR A 78 -1.86 -3.62 -0.12
CA TYR A 78 -2.09 -2.21 -0.35
C TYR A 78 -1.19 -1.72 -1.48
N ILE A 79 -1.77 -1.01 -2.43
CA ILE A 79 -1.08 -0.49 -3.61
C ILE A 79 -1.23 1.02 -3.58
N LEU A 80 -0.11 1.74 -3.58
CA LEU A 80 -0.07 3.20 -3.65
C LEU A 80 0.64 3.65 -4.93
N TYR A 81 0.02 4.55 -5.67
CA TYR A 81 0.61 5.22 -6.81
C TYR A 81 1.03 6.64 -6.43
N LEU A 82 2.29 6.97 -6.73
CA LEU A 82 2.85 8.30 -6.54
C LEU A 82 3.39 8.87 -7.86
N ASP A 83 3.39 10.20 -7.99
CA ASP A 83 4.04 10.86 -9.11
C ASP A 83 5.56 10.93 -9.00
N SER A 84 6.21 11.49 -10.03
CA SER A 84 7.66 11.61 -10.09
C SER A 84 8.25 12.49 -8.99
N GLU A 85 7.45 13.37 -8.38
CA GLU A 85 7.82 14.18 -7.22
C GLU A 85 7.48 13.49 -5.89
N GLY A 86 6.81 12.33 -5.95
CA GLY A 86 6.40 11.54 -4.81
C GLY A 86 5.02 11.94 -4.28
N GLU A 87 4.22 12.71 -5.01
CA GLU A 87 2.88 13.12 -4.59
C GLU A 87 1.82 12.05 -4.87
N PHE A 88 0.76 12.03 -4.05
CA PHE A 88 -0.31 11.03 -4.14
C PHE A 88 -1.05 11.09 -5.48
N ILE A 89 -1.28 9.94 -6.10
CA ILE A 89 -2.13 9.80 -7.29
C ILE A 89 -3.37 8.98 -6.95
N ASP A 90 -3.17 7.76 -6.47
CA ASP A 90 -4.24 6.80 -6.25
C ASP A 90 -3.83 5.70 -5.27
N GLU A 91 -4.79 5.03 -4.65
CA GLU A 91 -4.56 3.91 -3.76
C GLU A 91 -5.61 2.81 -3.88
N PHE A 92 -5.18 1.56 -3.64
CA PHE A 92 -6.06 0.40 -3.68
C PHE A 92 -5.76 -0.54 -2.52
N LEU A 93 -6.83 -1.04 -1.91
CA LEU A 93 -6.79 -2.12 -0.94
C LEU A 93 -7.37 -3.37 -1.60
N VAL A 94 -6.58 -4.44 -1.69
CA VAL A 94 -6.93 -5.67 -2.39
C VAL A 94 -6.84 -6.84 -1.43
N TRP A 95 -7.98 -7.35 -0.96
CA TRP A 95 -8.07 -8.50 -0.09
C TRP A 95 -7.86 -9.83 -0.84
N GLN A 96 -7.43 -10.86 -0.11
CA GLN A 96 -7.29 -12.24 -0.61
C GLN A 96 -8.37 -13.15 -0.05
#